data_AF-A0A537UNA4-F1
#
_entry.id   AF-A0A537UNA4-F1
#
_cell.length_a   1.000
_cell.length_b   1.000
_cell.length_c   1.000
_cell.angle_alpha   90.00
_cell.angle_beta   90.00
_cell.angle_gamma   90.00
#
_symmetry.space_group_name_H-M   'P 1'
#
loop_
_entity.id
_entity.type
_entity.pdbx_description
1 polymer ?
#
loop_
_entity_poly.entity_id
_entity_poly.type
_entity_poly.pdbx_seq_one_letter_code
_entity_poly.pdbx_strand_id
1 'polypeptide(L)'
;MIAAYWSWEIQPPKTPEELADFLESAWWLGKLKGLPPFTTRLALLRAMFRSARAGVSSRIVFFTPEEARGLEQPDGSLLIALDLDRPGVPVPSRDPDTWTEESCVGAFEKLSQTPSCKHYHDRTIGFLLMKLNRDQFYSLLTEAGLEVPKFWRPPVATAKEECESARVAKTLHQTPGSAARTRGPRSTKLEQVKQQMRRHLQEELTREKLETMLEKELAAKYKVSRDTARKARDAVLSEFVEKSNSDK
;
A
#
# COMPACT_ATOMS: atom_id res chain seq x y z
N MET A 1 -6.40 5.42 -4.59
CA MET A 1 -5.25 4.49 -4.59
C MET A 1 -4.56 4.53 -3.24
N ILE A 2 -3.97 3.43 -2.80
CA ILE A 2 -3.15 3.35 -1.58
C ILE A 2 -2.04 4.43 -1.56
N ALA A 3 -1.42 4.71 -2.71
CA ALA A 3 -0.40 5.75 -2.84
C ALA A 3 -0.87 7.15 -2.42
N ALA A 4 -2.13 7.51 -2.67
CA ALA A 4 -2.69 8.81 -2.28
C ALA A 4 -2.97 8.92 -0.78
N TYR A 5 -3.15 7.78 -0.10
CA TYR A 5 -3.27 7.74 1.36
C TYR A 5 -1.89 7.78 2.02
N TRP A 6 -0.90 7.10 1.43
CA TRP A 6 0.47 7.03 1.95
C TRP A 6 1.30 8.29 1.73
N SER A 7 1.05 9.02 0.63
CA SER A 7 1.73 10.28 0.31
C SER A 7 1.69 11.29 1.47
N TRP A 8 0.62 11.28 2.28
CA TRP A 8 0.41 12.22 3.38
C TRP A 8 1.05 11.74 4.70
N GLU A 9 1.33 10.45 4.82
CA GLU A 9 1.83 9.82 6.05
C GLU A 9 3.36 9.68 6.06
N ILE A 10 4.00 9.64 4.89
CA ILE A 10 5.46 9.62 4.76
C ILE A 10 5.99 11.04 5.00
N GLN A 11 7.09 11.17 5.76
CA GLN A 11 7.76 12.44 6.00
C GLN A 11 9.18 12.43 5.40
N PRO A 12 9.56 13.46 4.61
CA PRO A 12 8.70 14.56 4.15
C PRO A 12 7.57 14.08 3.22
N PRO A 13 6.44 14.81 3.13
CA PRO A 13 5.35 14.44 2.24
C PRO A 13 5.85 14.30 0.81
N LYS A 14 5.47 13.19 0.17
CA LYS A 14 5.77 12.91 -1.24
C LYS A 14 4.50 13.02 -2.05
N THR A 15 4.57 13.45 -3.30
CA THR A 15 3.40 13.33 -4.19
C THR A 15 3.10 11.85 -4.47
N PRO A 16 1.86 11.50 -4.87
CA PRO A 16 1.55 10.13 -5.27
C PRO A 16 2.47 9.60 -6.38
N GLU A 17 2.88 10.46 -7.31
CA GLU A 17 3.81 10.15 -8.40
C GLU A 17 5.21 9.87 -7.87
N GLU A 18 5.75 10.73 -7.00
CA GLU A 18 7.07 10.51 -6.38
C GLU A 18 7.13 9.22 -5.57
N LEU A 19 6.02 8.86 -4.91
CA LEU A 19 5.92 7.60 -4.17
C LEU A 19 5.85 6.40 -5.12
N ALA A 20 5.12 6.51 -6.23
CA ALA A 20 5.07 5.46 -7.25
C ALA A 20 6.45 5.25 -7.88
N ASP A 21 7.14 6.33 -8.25
CA ASP A 21 8.50 6.30 -8.82
C ASP A 21 9.49 5.68 -7.83
N PHE A 22 9.38 6.02 -6.54
CA PHE A 22 10.20 5.43 -5.48
C PHE A 22 9.98 3.92 -5.34
N LEU A 23 8.72 3.48 -5.32
CA LEU A 23 8.36 2.06 -5.20
C LEU A 23 8.79 1.26 -6.44
N GLU A 24 8.58 1.82 -7.63
CA GLU A 24 9.01 1.23 -8.89
C GLU A 24 10.54 1.09 -8.91
N SER A 25 11.28 2.14 -8.55
CA SER A 25 12.74 2.12 -8.47
C SER A 25 13.24 1.04 -7.52
N ALA A 26 12.67 0.97 -6.31
CA ALA A 26 13.00 -0.06 -5.33
C ALA A 26 12.67 -1.49 -5.81
N TRP A 27 11.60 -1.65 -6.59
CA TRP A 27 11.28 -2.93 -7.22
C TRP A 27 12.29 -3.27 -8.29
N TRP A 28 12.62 -2.37 -9.22
CA TRP A 28 13.64 -2.62 -10.25
C TRP A 28 15.00 -2.96 -9.63
N LEU A 29 15.37 -2.37 -8.50
CA LEU A 29 16.60 -2.69 -7.76
C LEU A 29 16.51 -3.98 -6.93
N GLY A 30 15.33 -4.59 -6.82
CA GLY A 30 15.15 -5.88 -6.15
C GLY A 30 15.06 -5.77 -4.63
N LYS A 31 14.99 -4.54 -4.11
CA LYS A 31 14.74 -4.25 -2.70
C LYS A 31 13.32 -4.63 -2.30
N LEU A 32 12.38 -4.51 -3.24
CA LEU A 32 11.02 -5.00 -3.09
C LEU A 32 10.83 -6.29 -3.87
N LYS A 33 10.42 -7.35 -3.17
CA LYS A 33 9.96 -8.59 -3.82
C LYS A 33 8.46 -8.46 -4.03
N GLY A 34 8.02 -8.45 -5.29
CA GLY A 34 6.59 -8.50 -5.58
C GLY A 34 5.98 -9.80 -5.03
N LEU A 35 4.84 -9.72 -4.36
CA LEU A 35 4.06 -10.91 -4.03
C LEU A 35 3.39 -11.47 -5.29
N PRO A 36 3.26 -12.79 -5.48
CA PRO A 36 2.48 -13.34 -6.59
C PRO A 36 1.08 -12.71 -6.67
N PRO A 37 0.52 -12.46 -7.88
CA PRO A 37 0.85 -13.10 -9.15
C PRO A 37 1.81 -12.31 -10.07
N PHE A 38 2.52 -11.29 -9.57
CA PHE A 38 3.36 -10.47 -10.45
C PHE A 38 4.52 -11.26 -11.05
N THR A 39 4.79 -11.01 -12.34
CA THR A 39 5.97 -11.48 -13.06
C THR A 39 7.25 -10.98 -12.38
N THR A 40 8.31 -11.79 -12.37
CA THR A 40 9.64 -11.34 -11.88
C THR A 40 10.16 -10.15 -12.71
N ARG A 41 11.14 -9.41 -12.17
CA ARG A 41 11.76 -8.27 -12.88
C ARG A 41 12.34 -8.69 -14.22
N LEU A 42 13.06 -9.82 -14.24
CA LEU A 42 13.56 -10.41 -15.48
C LEU A 42 12.43 -10.78 -16.45
N ALA A 43 11.35 -11.39 -15.98
CA ALA A 43 10.22 -11.74 -16.85
C ALA A 43 9.54 -10.50 -17.45
N LEU A 44 9.38 -9.42 -16.67
CA LEU A 44 8.85 -8.16 -17.16
C LEU A 44 9.81 -7.50 -18.17
N LEU A 45 11.11 -7.46 -17.89
CA LEU A 45 12.13 -6.92 -18.79
C LEU A 45 12.14 -7.65 -20.14
N ARG A 46 12.10 -8.99 -20.12
CA ARG A 46 11.98 -9.82 -21.34
C ARG A 46 10.72 -9.50 -22.13
N ALA A 47 9.58 -9.34 -21.46
CA ALA A 47 8.32 -8.97 -22.09
C ALA A 47 8.37 -7.57 -22.73
N MET A 48 8.97 -6.58 -22.03
CA MET A 48 9.17 -5.23 -22.54
C MET A 48 10.08 -5.23 -23.78
N PHE A 49 11.19 -5.97 -23.74
CA PHE A 49 12.11 -6.09 -24.87
C PHE A 49 11.43 -6.71 -26.10
N ARG A 50 10.70 -7.82 -25.92
CA ARG A 50 9.95 -8.47 -27.02
C ARG A 50 8.92 -7.52 -27.62
N SER A 51 8.20 -6.78 -26.78
CA SER A 51 7.23 -5.77 -27.22
C SER A 51 7.89 -4.64 -28.04
N ALA A 52 9.05 -4.16 -27.60
CA ALA A 52 9.82 -3.16 -28.32
C ALA A 52 10.34 -3.67 -29.68
N ARG A 53 10.87 -4.91 -29.73
CA ARG A 53 11.34 -5.53 -30.98
C ARG A 53 10.20 -5.85 -31.95
N ALA A 54 9.00 -6.10 -31.45
CA ALA A 54 7.79 -6.23 -32.26
C ALA A 54 7.22 -4.88 -32.75
N GLY A 55 7.84 -3.74 -32.37
CA GLY A 55 7.37 -2.40 -32.74
C GLY A 55 6.12 -1.95 -31.98
N VAL A 56 5.71 -2.65 -30.93
CA VAL A 56 4.49 -2.36 -30.15
C VAL A 56 4.73 -1.26 -29.12
N SER A 57 5.92 -1.22 -28.53
CA SER A 57 6.34 -0.14 -27.63
C SER A 57 7.45 0.68 -28.24
N SER A 58 7.22 1.99 -28.41
CA SER A 58 8.16 2.90 -29.04
C SER A 58 8.97 3.74 -28.03
N ARG A 59 8.61 3.75 -26.76
CA ARG A 59 9.08 4.81 -25.84
C ARG A 59 10.39 4.50 -25.11
N ILE A 60 10.83 3.25 -25.08
CA ILE A 60 12.13 2.83 -24.54
C ILE A 60 12.90 2.17 -25.66
N VAL A 61 14.19 2.45 -25.76
CA VAL A 61 15.07 1.77 -26.72
C VAL A 61 15.98 0.82 -25.99
N PHE A 62 15.99 -0.44 -26.41
CA PHE A 62 16.91 -1.45 -25.87
C PHE A 62 18.11 -1.59 -26.79
N PHE A 63 19.31 -1.63 -26.22
CA PHE A 63 20.54 -1.79 -26.99
C PHE A 63 21.49 -2.82 -26.37
N THR A 64 22.18 -3.60 -27.21
CA THR A 64 23.25 -4.51 -26.78
C THR A 64 24.62 -3.83 -26.76
N PRO A 65 25.67 -4.42 -26.15
CA PRO A 65 27.02 -3.88 -26.20
C PRO A 65 27.59 -3.73 -27.63
N GLU A 66 27.21 -4.59 -28.56
CA GLU A 66 27.57 -4.49 -29.98
C GLU A 66 26.89 -3.29 -30.63
N GLU A 67 25.60 -3.09 -30.33
CA GLU A 67 24.82 -1.96 -30.83
C GLU A 67 25.35 -0.64 -30.25
N ALA A 68 25.79 -0.63 -28.98
CA ALA A 68 26.41 0.55 -28.38
C ALA A 68 27.72 0.96 -29.06
N ARG A 69 28.58 0.00 -29.43
CA ARG A 69 29.86 0.27 -30.12
C ARG A 69 29.68 0.83 -31.53
N GLY A 70 28.64 0.39 -32.23
CA GLY A 70 28.30 0.91 -33.55
C GLY A 70 27.81 2.37 -33.54
N LEU A 71 27.58 2.93 -32.35
CA LEU A 71 27.14 4.31 -32.17
C LEU A 71 28.30 5.23 -31.82
N GLU A 72 29.53 4.79 -31.59
CA GLU A 72 30.63 5.72 -31.30
C GLU A 72 31.08 6.44 -32.58
N GLN A 73 30.95 7.77 -32.59
CA GLN A 73 31.54 8.64 -33.58
C GLN A 73 33.08 8.68 -33.42
N PRO A 74 33.81 9.09 -34.47
CA PRO A 74 35.27 9.21 -34.42
C PRO A 74 35.82 10.17 -33.35
N ASP A 75 34.98 11.08 -32.84
CA ASP A 75 35.32 12.01 -31.74
C ASP A 75 35.09 11.40 -30.34
N GLY A 76 34.66 10.13 -30.27
CA GLY A 76 34.30 9.43 -29.05
C GLY A 76 32.90 9.78 -28.53
N SER A 77 32.13 10.60 -29.24
CA SER A 77 30.74 10.86 -28.89
C SER A 77 29.84 9.71 -29.38
N LEU A 78 28.95 9.22 -28.55
CA LEU A 78 27.95 8.26 -29.03
C LEU A 78 26.93 9.02 -29.91
N LEU A 79 26.87 8.70 -31.20
CA LEU A 79 25.81 8.95 -32.18
C LEU A 79 24.53 8.24 -31.71
N ILE A 80 24.05 8.66 -30.55
CA ILE A 80 22.79 8.24 -30.02
C ILE A 80 21.73 8.93 -30.89
N ALA A 81 21.35 8.30 -32.01
CA ALA A 81 20.07 8.56 -32.68
C ALA A 81 18.89 8.05 -31.83
N LEU A 82 19.02 8.09 -30.50
CA LEU A 82 17.88 8.11 -29.60
C LEU A 82 17.41 9.55 -29.65
N ASP A 83 16.27 9.74 -30.31
CA ASP A 83 15.26 10.72 -29.90
C ASP A 83 15.51 11.07 -28.42
N LEU A 84 16.02 12.28 -28.13
CA LEU A 84 16.62 12.64 -26.82
C LEU A 84 15.70 12.34 -25.62
N ASP A 85 14.40 12.20 -25.90
CA ASP A 85 13.34 11.93 -24.94
C ASP A 85 13.14 10.44 -24.63
N ARG A 86 13.81 9.53 -25.35
CA ARG A 86 13.65 8.08 -25.19
C ARG A 86 14.80 7.49 -24.35
N PRO A 87 14.51 6.97 -23.16
CA PRO A 87 15.50 6.28 -22.35
C PRO A 87 16.03 5.05 -23.07
N GLY A 88 17.37 4.99 -23.22
CA GLY A 88 18.08 3.79 -23.66
C GLY A 88 18.30 2.84 -22.49
N VAL A 89 17.96 1.56 -22.64
CA VAL A 89 18.14 0.51 -21.64
C VAL A 89 19.14 -0.53 -22.16
N PRO A 90 20.30 -0.70 -21.51
CA PRO A 90 21.29 -1.69 -21.94
C PRO A 90 20.78 -3.10 -21.65
N VAL A 91 20.98 -4.03 -22.57
CA VAL A 91 20.64 -5.46 -22.40
C VAL A 91 21.81 -6.33 -22.84
N PRO A 92 22.01 -7.53 -22.24
CA PRO A 92 23.23 -8.31 -22.45
C PRO A 92 23.31 -8.96 -23.84
N SER A 93 22.19 -9.25 -24.49
CA SER A 93 22.15 -9.89 -25.82
C SER A 93 20.81 -9.60 -26.53
N ARG A 94 20.71 -9.95 -27.81
CA ARG A 94 19.43 -9.87 -28.56
C ARG A 94 18.44 -10.99 -28.23
N ASP A 95 18.91 -12.07 -27.60
CA ASP A 95 18.08 -13.22 -27.26
C ASP A 95 17.63 -13.15 -25.78
N PRO A 96 16.37 -12.73 -25.51
CA PRO A 96 15.89 -12.54 -24.15
C PRO A 96 15.87 -13.82 -23.31
N ASP A 97 15.84 -15.00 -23.93
CA ASP A 97 15.77 -16.26 -23.20
C ASP A 97 17.11 -16.66 -22.57
N THR A 98 18.22 -16.09 -23.07
CA THR A 98 19.57 -16.25 -22.48
C THR A 98 19.83 -15.38 -21.26
N TRP A 99 18.96 -14.41 -20.98
CA TRP A 99 19.21 -13.43 -19.92
C TRP A 99 19.05 -14.02 -18.52
N THR A 100 19.91 -13.64 -17.60
CA THR A 100 19.76 -13.88 -16.16
C THR A 100 19.56 -12.57 -15.40
N GLU A 101 19.12 -12.64 -14.14
CA GLU A 101 18.98 -11.44 -13.29
C GLU A 101 20.33 -10.71 -13.17
N GLU A 102 21.44 -11.46 -13.06
CA GLU A 102 22.80 -10.93 -12.93
C GLU A 102 23.25 -10.23 -14.22
N SER A 103 22.98 -10.83 -15.38
CA SER A 103 23.32 -10.23 -16.68
C SER A 103 22.52 -8.95 -16.99
N CYS A 104 21.40 -8.74 -16.30
CA CYS A 104 20.48 -7.63 -16.52
C CYS A 104 20.61 -6.51 -15.47
N VAL A 105 21.61 -6.53 -14.59
CA VAL A 105 21.78 -5.51 -13.53
C VAL A 105 21.80 -4.09 -14.11
N GLY A 106 22.56 -3.84 -15.17
CA GLY A 106 22.59 -2.52 -15.83
C GLY A 106 21.25 -2.10 -16.41
N ALA A 107 20.45 -3.05 -16.91
CA ALA A 107 19.09 -2.78 -17.41
C ALA A 107 18.18 -2.33 -16.26
N PHE A 108 18.24 -3.05 -15.13
CA PHE A 108 17.45 -2.78 -13.94
C PHE A 108 17.81 -1.44 -13.30
N GLU A 109 19.10 -1.13 -13.17
CA GLU A 109 19.57 0.16 -12.69
C GLU A 109 19.04 1.29 -13.58
N LYS A 110 19.13 1.13 -14.90
CA LYS A 110 18.64 2.15 -15.83
C LYS A 110 17.13 2.36 -15.74
N LEU A 111 16.36 1.27 -15.64
CA LEU A 111 14.90 1.35 -15.46
C LEU A 111 14.51 1.93 -14.11
N SER A 112 15.29 1.68 -13.05
CA SER A 112 15.07 2.28 -11.73
C SER A 112 15.20 3.81 -11.70
N GLN A 113 15.88 4.38 -12.71
CA GLN A 113 16.06 5.83 -12.90
C GLN A 113 15.08 6.40 -13.94
N THR A 114 14.24 5.55 -14.53
CA THR A 114 13.39 5.88 -15.67
C THR A 114 11.93 5.60 -15.29
N PRO A 115 11.23 6.57 -14.67
CA PRO A 115 9.86 6.36 -14.19
C PRO A 115 8.91 5.90 -15.29
N SER A 116 8.15 4.83 -15.04
CA SER A 116 7.16 4.33 -16.00
C SER A 116 6.08 5.37 -16.29
N CYS A 117 5.76 6.20 -15.29
CA CYS A 117 4.78 7.27 -15.39
C CYS A 117 5.14 8.34 -16.42
N LYS A 118 6.38 8.40 -16.92
CA LYS A 118 6.82 9.32 -17.98
C LYS A 118 7.09 8.58 -19.28
N HIS A 119 7.72 7.42 -19.19
CA HIS A 119 8.29 6.77 -20.36
C HIS A 119 7.51 5.53 -20.84
N TYR A 120 6.70 4.87 -20.01
CA TYR A 120 6.00 3.63 -20.41
C TYR A 120 4.74 3.38 -19.56
N HIS A 121 3.73 4.23 -19.79
CA HIS A 121 2.50 4.25 -18.96
C HIS A 121 1.72 2.93 -18.96
N ASP A 122 1.84 2.12 -20.02
CA ASP A 122 1.18 0.82 -20.13
C ASP A 122 1.59 -0.15 -19.01
N ARG A 123 2.74 0.09 -18.37
CA ARG A 123 3.24 -0.72 -17.25
C ARG A 123 3.06 -0.08 -15.88
N THR A 124 2.81 1.23 -15.80
CA THR A 124 2.59 1.94 -14.53
C THR A 124 1.49 1.30 -13.68
N ILE A 125 0.42 0.83 -14.31
CA ILE A 125 -0.71 0.20 -13.61
C ILE A 125 -0.26 -1.07 -12.86
N GLY A 126 0.68 -1.84 -13.42
CA GLY A 126 1.20 -3.05 -12.77
C GLY A 126 1.88 -2.76 -11.44
N PHE A 127 2.67 -1.69 -11.36
CA PHE A 127 3.35 -1.27 -10.14
C PHE A 127 2.38 -0.78 -9.06
N LEU A 128 1.33 -0.06 -9.46
CA LEU A 128 0.31 0.46 -8.55
C LEU A 128 -0.54 -0.65 -7.90
N LEU A 129 -0.60 -1.82 -8.52
CA LEU A 129 -1.31 -2.99 -8.00
C LEU A 129 -0.44 -3.91 -7.15
N MET A 130 0.86 -3.62 -7.02
CA MET A 130 1.80 -4.46 -6.27
C MET A 130 1.38 -4.58 -4.81
N LYS A 131 1.20 -5.82 -4.34
CA LYS A 131 1.00 -6.10 -2.91
C LYS A 131 2.35 -6.04 -2.22
N LEU A 132 2.49 -5.11 -1.28
CA LEU A 132 3.69 -4.95 -0.48
C LEU A 132 3.53 -5.66 0.86
N ASN A 133 4.55 -6.45 1.24
CA ASN A 133 4.66 -6.91 2.62
C ASN A 133 5.04 -5.71 3.51
N ARG A 134 4.37 -5.59 4.66
CA ARG A 134 4.62 -4.54 5.65
C ARG A 134 6.11 -4.42 5.97
N ASP A 135 6.76 -5.52 6.34
CA ASP A 135 8.14 -5.51 6.84
C ASP A 135 9.15 -5.13 5.75
N GLN A 136 8.87 -5.52 4.49
CA GLN A 136 9.68 -5.10 3.35
C GLN A 136 9.57 -3.61 3.09
N PHE A 137 8.34 -3.07 3.10
CA PHE A 137 8.14 -1.65 2.88
C PHE A 137 8.71 -0.81 4.04
N TYR A 138 8.61 -1.30 5.27
CA TYR A 138 9.26 -0.72 6.44
C TYR A 138 10.79 -0.65 6.31
N SER A 139 11.41 -1.76 5.92
CA SER A 139 12.85 -1.84 5.71
C SER A 139 13.27 -0.85 4.62
N LEU A 140 12.49 -0.79 3.52
CA LEU A 140 12.73 0.14 2.43
C LEU A 140 12.69 1.62 2.87
N LEU A 141 11.66 2.01 3.65
CA LEU A 141 11.57 3.39 4.15
C LEU A 141 12.74 3.74 5.07
N THR A 142 13.12 2.79 5.94
CA THR A 142 14.21 2.97 6.90
C THR A 142 15.56 3.11 6.20
N GLU A 143 15.84 2.27 5.19
CA GLU A 143 17.03 2.37 4.33
C GLU A 143 17.09 3.70 3.57
N ALA A 144 15.93 4.24 3.17
CA ALA A 144 15.83 5.52 2.50
C ALA A 144 15.91 6.73 3.44
N GLY A 145 16.04 6.52 4.75
CA GLY A 145 16.04 7.60 5.76
C GLY A 145 14.68 8.30 5.89
N LEU A 146 13.59 7.65 5.47
CA LEU A 146 12.23 8.18 5.56
C LEU A 146 11.59 7.75 6.88
N GLU A 147 10.82 8.65 7.50
CA GLU A 147 10.08 8.28 8.70
C GLU A 147 8.97 7.28 8.37
N VAL A 148 8.84 6.28 9.23
CA VAL A 148 7.76 5.30 9.16
C VAL A 148 6.41 5.98 9.46
N PRO A 149 5.39 5.71 8.64
CA PRO A 149 4.02 6.16 8.86
C PRO A 149 3.49 5.88 10.27
N LYS A 150 2.72 6.83 10.82
CA LYS A 150 2.23 6.77 12.21
C LYS A 150 1.25 5.62 12.44
N PHE A 151 0.40 5.32 11.45
CA PHE A 151 -0.61 4.26 11.53
C PHE A 151 -0.04 2.85 11.73
N TRP A 152 1.24 2.71 11.47
CA TRP A 152 1.96 1.44 11.47
C TRP A 152 2.87 1.28 12.67
N ARG A 153 3.23 2.39 13.32
CA ARG A 153 3.89 2.35 14.62
C ARG A 153 3.02 1.46 15.52
N PRO A 154 3.60 0.50 16.26
CA PRO A 154 2.86 -0.18 17.30
C PRO A 154 2.09 0.88 18.09
N PRO A 155 0.84 0.62 18.51
CA PRO A 155 0.14 1.54 19.40
C PRO A 155 1.14 1.85 20.50
N VAL A 156 1.61 3.11 20.57
CA VAL A 156 2.64 3.51 21.53
C VAL A 156 2.08 3.01 22.83
N ALA A 157 2.73 1.98 23.40
CA ALA A 157 2.19 1.28 24.55
C ALA A 157 1.92 2.40 25.53
N THR A 158 0.62 2.63 25.77
CA THR A 158 0.14 3.88 26.36
C THR A 158 1.06 4.23 27.51
N ALA A 159 1.40 5.50 27.69
CA ALA A 159 2.39 6.05 28.63
C ALA A 159 2.54 5.36 30.02
N LYS A 160 1.63 4.46 30.43
CA LYS A 160 1.89 3.39 31.39
C LYS A 160 3.18 2.58 31.19
N GLU A 161 3.58 2.15 30.00
CA GLU A 161 4.79 1.31 29.86
C GLU A 161 6.09 2.13 29.87
N GLU A 162 6.12 3.32 29.27
CA GLU A 162 7.21 4.28 29.49
C GLU A 162 7.26 4.74 30.95
N CYS A 163 6.10 4.83 31.64
CA CYS A 163 6.04 5.12 33.08
C CYS A 163 6.47 3.90 33.93
N GLU A 164 6.29 2.65 33.50
CA GLU A 164 6.77 1.46 34.21
C GLU A 164 8.26 1.21 34.01
N SER A 165 8.79 1.37 32.79
CA SER A 165 10.24 1.31 32.53
C SER A 165 10.99 2.45 33.25
N ALA A 166 10.39 3.66 33.29
CA ALA A 166 10.90 4.75 34.12
C ALA A 166 10.67 4.52 35.63
N ARG A 167 9.71 3.68 36.08
CA ARG A 167 9.53 3.34 37.50
C ARG A 167 10.59 2.36 38.00
N VAL A 168 11.08 1.44 37.16
CA VAL A 168 12.20 0.56 37.54
C VAL A 168 13.50 1.37 37.74
N ALA A 169 13.74 2.41 36.93
CA ALA A 169 14.87 3.32 37.10
C ALA A 169 14.68 4.40 38.18
N LYS A 170 13.46 4.54 38.74
CA LYS A 170 13.09 5.64 39.65
C LYS A 170 12.36 5.17 40.91
N THR A 171 12.70 3.97 41.39
CA THR A 171 12.27 3.43 42.69
C THR A 171 13.07 4.08 43.83
N LEU A 172 13.06 5.41 43.92
CA LEU A 172 13.50 6.09 45.14
C LEU A 172 12.71 7.36 45.48
N HIS A 173 11.99 7.99 44.55
CA HIS A 173 11.14 9.13 44.90
C HIS A 173 9.72 8.97 44.32
N GLN A 174 8.87 8.34 45.13
CA GLN A 174 7.43 8.31 44.97
C GLN A 174 6.86 9.73 45.09
N THR A 175 6.04 10.13 44.13
CA THR A 175 5.01 11.17 44.33
C THR A 175 3.65 10.54 43.98
N PRO A 176 2.60 10.71 44.80
CA PRO A 176 1.34 10.01 44.62
C PRO A 176 0.40 10.75 43.65
N GLY A 177 -0.26 9.97 42.77
CA GLY A 177 -1.65 10.21 42.36
C GLY A 177 -1.92 10.99 41.07
N SER A 178 -2.11 10.29 39.95
CA SER A 178 -3.03 10.75 38.89
C SER A 178 -4.05 9.64 38.61
N ALA A 179 -5.27 9.88 39.08
CA ALA A 179 -6.38 8.95 39.00
C ALA A 179 -6.90 8.81 37.55
N ALA A 180 -7.18 7.58 37.13
CA ALA A 180 -7.83 7.28 35.86
C ALA A 180 -9.17 8.02 35.77
N ARG A 181 -9.39 8.77 34.68
CA ARG A 181 -10.66 9.46 34.44
C ARG A 181 -11.75 8.42 34.22
N THR A 182 -12.65 8.30 35.19
CA THR A 182 -13.87 7.51 35.12
C THR A 182 -14.65 7.92 33.88
N ARG A 183 -14.83 7.00 32.93
CA ARG A 183 -15.69 7.23 31.76
C ARG A 183 -17.11 7.53 32.27
N GLY A 184 -17.73 8.52 31.66
CA GLY A 184 -19.11 8.87 31.99
C GLY A 184 -20.07 7.69 31.80
N PRO A 185 -21.26 7.74 32.42
CA PRO A 185 -22.28 6.71 32.33
C PRO A 185 -22.55 6.30 30.87
N ARG A 186 -22.66 4.98 30.60
CA ARG A 186 -23.01 4.47 29.27
C ARG A 186 -24.36 5.05 28.84
N SER A 187 -24.47 5.43 27.57
CA SER A 187 -25.73 5.99 27.06
C SER A 187 -26.81 4.91 26.97
N THR A 188 -27.82 5.01 27.84
CA THR A 188 -28.96 4.08 27.93
C THR A 188 -29.72 3.96 26.61
N LYS A 189 -29.69 5.01 25.78
CA LYS A 189 -30.38 5.07 24.48
C LYS A 189 -29.87 4.05 23.47
N LEU A 190 -28.56 3.76 23.44
CA LEU A 190 -28.01 2.81 22.47
C LEU A 190 -28.52 1.39 22.75
N GLU A 191 -28.47 0.97 24.02
CA GLU A 191 -28.95 -0.35 24.43
C GLU A 191 -30.46 -0.51 24.23
N GLN A 192 -31.24 0.55 24.48
CA GLN A 192 -32.68 0.56 24.19
C GLN A 192 -32.97 0.32 22.70
N VAL A 193 -32.25 1.00 21.80
CA VAL A 193 -32.43 0.81 20.35
C VAL A 193 -32.00 -0.59 19.91
N LYS A 194 -30.86 -1.11 20.42
CA LYS A 194 -30.43 -2.50 20.16
C LYS A 194 -31.54 -3.48 20.53
N GLN A 195 -32.13 -3.32 21.72
CA GLN A 195 -33.20 -4.22 22.19
C GLN A 195 -34.47 -4.13 21.33
N GLN A 196 -34.86 -2.93 20.88
CA GLN A 196 -35.99 -2.77 19.97
C GLN A 196 -35.73 -3.40 18.60
N MET A 197 -34.52 -3.24 18.04
CA MET A 197 -34.13 -3.90 16.78
C MET A 197 -34.18 -5.43 16.91
N ARG A 198 -33.71 -6.00 18.02
CA ARG A 198 -33.80 -7.45 18.27
C ARG A 198 -35.24 -7.95 18.30
N ARG A 199 -36.16 -7.22 18.97
CA ARG A 199 -37.59 -7.58 18.99
C ARG A 199 -38.21 -7.52 17.59
N HIS A 200 -37.96 -6.45 16.84
CA HIS A 200 -38.47 -6.36 15.47
C HIS A 200 -37.94 -7.49 14.58
N LEU A 201 -36.69 -7.96 14.78
CA LEU A 201 -36.15 -9.11 14.04
C LEU A 201 -36.84 -10.44 14.39
N GLN A 202 -37.43 -10.55 15.58
CA GLN A 202 -38.19 -11.74 15.99
C GLN A 202 -39.63 -11.72 15.45
N GLU A 203 -40.19 -10.54 15.19
CA GLU A 203 -41.60 -10.37 14.85
C GLU A 203 -41.83 -10.15 13.34
N GLU A 204 -41.22 -9.11 12.76
CA GLU A 204 -41.65 -8.59 11.44
C GLU A 204 -40.49 -8.32 10.46
N LEU A 205 -39.28 -8.09 10.96
CA LEU A 205 -38.15 -7.60 10.17
C LEU A 205 -37.19 -8.75 9.88
N THR A 206 -36.93 -9.04 8.60
CA THR A 206 -35.87 -9.98 8.24
C THR A 206 -34.49 -9.34 8.41
N ARG A 207 -33.46 -10.16 8.61
CA ARG A 207 -32.06 -9.71 8.73
C ARG A 207 -31.61 -8.89 7.52
N GLU A 208 -31.88 -9.38 6.31
CA GLU A 208 -31.53 -8.72 5.05
C GLU A 208 -32.22 -7.37 4.91
N LYS A 209 -33.47 -7.26 5.38
CA LYS A 209 -34.21 -5.99 5.38
C LYS A 209 -33.59 -4.99 6.35
N LEU A 210 -33.13 -5.43 7.52
CA LEU A 210 -32.43 -4.55 8.45
C LEU A 210 -31.08 -4.07 7.90
N GLU A 211 -30.36 -4.92 7.16
CA GLU A 211 -29.08 -4.59 6.52
C GLU A 211 -29.23 -3.56 5.39
N THR A 212 -30.28 -3.71 4.57
CA THR A 212 -30.57 -2.84 3.42
C THR A 212 -31.28 -1.53 3.77
N MET A 213 -31.89 -1.42 4.96
CA MET A 213 -32.55 -0.19 5.41
C MET A 213 -31.58 0.99 5.49
N LEU A 214 -31.98 2.13 4.91
CA LEU A 214 -31.20 3.37 4.92
C LEU A 214 -31.10 3.93 6.35
N GLU A 215 -29.94 4.49 6.70
CA GLU A 215 -29.69 5.04 8.04
C GLU A 215 -30.67 6.16 8.43
N LYS A 216 -31.16 6.94 7.45
CA LYS A 216 -32.17 7.98 7.65
C LYS A 216 -33.50 7.39 8.09
N GLU A 217 -33.89 6.25 7.54
CA GLU A 217 -35.14 5.56 7.88
C GLU A 217 -35.05 4.90 9.25
N LEU A 218 -33.91 4.27 9.57
CA LEU A 218 -33.67 3.73 10.91
C LEU A 218 -33.70 4.83 11.98
N ALA A 219 -33.02 5.96 11.72
CA ALA A 219 -33.04 7.11 12.61
C ALA A 219 -34.47 7.62 12.87
N ALA A 220 -35.28 7.73 11.82
CA ALA A 220 -36.68 8.14 11.92
C ALA A 220 -37.54 7.11 12.68
N LYS A 221 -37.41 5.82 12.34
CA LYS A 221 -38.18 4.72 12.95
C LYS A 221 -37.93 4.58 14.45
N TYR A 222 -36.67 4.70 14.87
CA TYR A 222 -36.25 4.53 16.26
C TYR A 222 -36.09 5.87 17.03
N LYS A 223 -36.41 7.01 16.41
CA LYS A 223 -36.30 8.36 16.99
C LYS A 223 -34.92 8.65 17.60
N VAL A 224 -33.85 8.28 16.90
CA VAL A 224 -32.45 8.50 17.32
C VAL A 224 -31.62 9.15 16.22
N SER A 225 -30.40 9.58 16.54
CA SER A 225 -29.45 10.07 15.53
C SER A 225 -29.05 8.96 14.56
N ARG A 226 -28.65 9.33 13.33
CA ARG A 226 -28.16 8.38 12.31
C ARG A 226 -26.96 7.56 12.82
N ASP A 227 -26.04 8.19 13.56
CA ASP A 227 -24.88 7.49 14.13
C ASP A 227 -25.28 6.44 15.17
N THR A 228 -26.26 6.76 16.04
CA THR A 228 -26.79 5.80 17.02
C THR A 228 -27.50 4.64 16.33
N ALA A 229 -28.30 4.91 15.29
CA ALA A 229 -28.99 3.88 14.52
C ALA A 229 -28.01 2.94 13.81
N ARG A 230 -26.97 3.48 13.16
CA ARG A 230 -25.89 2.71 12.52
C ARG A 230 -25.17 1.80 13.53
N LYS A 231 -24.70 2.36 14.65
CA LYS A 231 -24.02 1.60 15.71
C LYS A 231 -24.90 0.49 16.29
N ALA A 232 -26.19 0.76 16.48
CA ALA A 232 -27.14 -0.25 16.96
C ALA A 232 -27.36 -1.36 15.92
N ARG A 233 -27.53 -1.01 14.64
CA ARG A 233 -27.69 -1.97 13.54
C ARG A 233 -26.47 -2.89 13.46
N ASP A 234 -25.27 -2.33 13.39
CA ASP A 234 -24.04 -3.10 13.21
C ASP A 234 -23.81 -4.04 14.39
N ALA A 235 -24.06 -3.56 15.62
CA ALA A 235 -23.96 -4.38 16.83
C ALA A 235 -25.01 -5.50 16.90
N VAL A 236 -26.23 -5.28 16.40
CA VAL A 236 -27.26 -6.33 16.35
C VAL A 236 -26.92 -7.35 15.27
N LEU A 237 -26.47 -6.92 14.07
CA LEU A 237 -26.10 -7.82 12.98
C LEU A 237 -24.89 -8.71 13.33
N SER A 238 -23.89 -8.20 14.07
CA SER A 238 -22.74 -8.99 14.50
C SER A 238 -23.11 -10.11 15.47
N GLU A 239 -24.09 -9.89 16.36
CA GLU A 239 -24.55 -10.90 17.34
C GLU A 239 -25.19 -12.14 16.66
N PHE A 240 -25.72 -12.01 15.44
CA PHE A 240 -26.31 -13.14 14.70
C PHE A 240 -25.27 -13.97 13.91
N VAL A 241 -24.15 -13.36 13.51
CA VAL A 241 -23.07 -14.09 12.83
C VAL A 241 -22.41 -15.08 13.79
N GLU A 242 -22.21 -14.68 15.05
CA GLU A 242 -21.59 -15.54 16.07
C GLU A 242 -22.46 -16.74 16.43
N LYS A 243 -23.78 -16.58 16.56
CA LYS A 243 -24.70 -17.68 16.89
C LYS A 243 -24.85 -18.73 15.79
N SER A 244 -24.67 -18.36 14.53
CA SER A 244 -24.79 -19.30 13.41
C SER A 244 -23.62 -20.29 13.34
N ASN A 245 -22.53 -20.01 14.05
CA ASN A 245 -21.31 -20.81 14.03
C ASN A 245 -21.17 -21.77 15.23
N SER A 246 -22.06 -21.72 16.24
CA SER A 246 -21.93 -22.55 17.45
C SER A 246 -22.69 -23.88 17.42
N ASP A 247 -23.46 -24.17 16.37
CA ASP A 247 -24.23 -25.43 16.21
C ASP A 247 -23.55 -26.44 15.25
N LYS A 248 -22.21 -26.42 15.17
CA LYS A 248 -21.39 -27.42 14.46
C LYS A 248 -20.30 -27.98 15.36
#